data_AF-A0A2A8CU91-F1
#
_entry.id   AF-A0A2A8CU91-F1
#
_cell.length_a   1.000
_cell.length_b   1.000
_cell.length_c   1.000
_cell.angle_alpha   90.00
_cell.angle_beta   90.00
_cell.angle_gamma   90.00
#
_symmetry.space_group_name_H-M   'P 1'
#
loop_
_entity.id
_entity.type
_entity.pdbx_description
1 polymer ?
#
loop_
_entity_poly.entity_id
_entity_poly.type
_entity_poly.pdbx_seq_one_letter_code
_entity_poly.pdbx_strand_id
1 'polypeptide(L)'
;MERPPEDHLRVHFSGSWSDKAQSRLLRAVRAFDDRHGLGEPSPHVGRPWVAVKHDMEARTILFVSRTGMKRPFSGATVDEIIALLQSDSLPGQPLL
;
A
#
# COMPACT_ATOMS: atom_id res chain seq x y z
N MET A 1 -15.76 -23.97 -7.43
CA MET A 1 -14.92 -23.45 -6.32
C MET A 1 -14.33 -22.14 -6.83
N GLU A 2 -14.99 -21.01 -6.54
CA GLU A 2 -14.42 -19.70 -6.84
C GLU A 2 -13.24 -19.48 -5.90
N ARG A 3 -12.03 -19.37 -6.48
CA ARG A 3 -10.83 -19.06 -5.71
C ARG A 3 -11.07 -17.70 -5.04
N PRO A 4 -10.85 -17.55 -3.72
CA PRO A 4 -10.99 -16.24 -3.07
C PRO A 4 -10.17 -15.23 -3.87
N PRO A 5 -10.68 -14.02 -4.16
CA PRO A 5 -9.95 -13.05 -4.97
C PRO A 5 -8.59 -12.79 -4.33
N GLU A 6 -7.52 -13.29 -4.95
CA GLU A 6 -6.16 -13.45 -4.40
C GLU A 6 -5.54 -12.13 -3.90
N ASP A 7 -6.20 -11.00 -4.17
CA ASP A 7 -5.83 -9.64 -3.79
C ASP A 7 -5.78 -9.40 -2.27
N HIS A 8 -6.59 -10.07 -1.45
CA HIS A 8 -6.54 -9.89 0.01
C HIS A 8 -5.24 -10.40 0.65
N LEU A 9 -4.41 -11.14 -0.10
CA LEU A 9 -3.10 -11.62 0.36
C LEU A 9 -1.95 -10.65 0.01
N ARG A 10 -2.18 -9.59 -0.78
CA ARG A 10 -1.11 -8.69 -1.23
C ARG A 10 -0.63 -7.70 -0.16
N VAL A 11 -1.52 -7.24 0.72
CA VAL A 11 -1.22 -6.22 1.73
C VAL A 11 -1.47 -6.75 3.14
N HIS A 12 -0.51 -6.55 4.02
CA HIS A 12 -0.71 -6.68 5.45
C HIS A 12 -1.22 -5.37 6.04
N PHE A 13 -2.39 -5.37 6.67
CA PHE A 13 -2.93 -4.21 7.37
C PHE A 13 -2.71 -4.35 8.88
N SER A 14 -2.12 -3.33 9.48
CA SER A 14 -1.93 -3.19 10.93
C SER A 14 -2.59 -1.90 11.43
N GLY A 15 -3.31 -1.99 12.55
CA GLY A 15 -4.13 -0.90 13.09
C GLY A 15 -5.61 -0.94 12.68
N SER A 16 -6.36 0.10 13.03
CA SER A 16 -7.82 0.18 12.90
C SER A 16 -8.27 0.67 11.50
N TRP A 17 -8.21 -0.20 10.49
CA TRP A 17 -8.63 0.14 9.12
C TRP A 17 -10.08 -0.27 8.85
N SER A 18 -10.86 0.62 8.24
CA SER A 18 -12.19 0.26 7.73
C SER A 18 -12.10 -0.57 6.45
N ASP A 19 -13.07 -1.45 6.21
CA ASP A 19 -13.11 -2.29 4.99
C ASP A 19 -13.08 -1.47 3.70
N LYS A 20 -13.74 -0.30 3.72
CA LYS A 20 -13.71 0.66 2.62
C LYS A 20 -12.30 1.21 2.38
N ALA A 21 -11.56 1.54 3.43
CA ALA A 21 -10.18 2.01 3.33
C ALA A 21 -9.26 0.90 2.81
N GLN A 22 -9.37 -0.31 3.36
CA GLN A 22 -8.60 -1.47 2.90
C GLN A 22 -8.85 -1.76 1.42
N SER A 23 -10.11 -1.84 1.00
CA SER A 23 -10.50 -2.10 -0.39
C SER A 23 -10.04 -1.03 -1.38
N ARG A 24 -9.95 0.23 -0.95
CA ARG A 24 -9.41 1.32 -1.79
C ARG A 24 -7.90 1.23 -1.89
N LEU A 25 -7.21 0.98 -0.78
CA LEU A 25 -5.76 0.86 -0.77
C LEU A 25 -5.29 -0.34 -1.59
N LEU A 26 -5.96 -1.50 -1.45
CA LEU A 26 -5.69 -2.70 -2.25
C LEU A 26 -5.73 -2.41 -3.76
N ARG A 27 -6.74 -1.67 -4.23
CA ARG A 27 -6.84 -1.26 -5.63
C ARG A 27 -5.71 -0.34 -6.05
N ALA A 28 -5.33 0.60 -5.19
CA ALA A 28 -4.24 1.55 -5.48
C ALA A 28 -2.87 0.85 -5.56
N VAL A 29 -2.54 -0.05 -4.63
CA VAL A 29 -1.27 -0.79 -4.67
C VAL A 29 -1.21 -1.75 -5.86
N ARG A 30 -2.33 -2.36 -6.25
CA ARG A 30 -2.41 -3.18 -7.47
C ARG A 30 -2.13 -2.35 -8.71
N ALA A 31 -2.78 -1.20 -8.84
CA ALA A 31 -2.55 -0.29 -9.97
C ALA A 31 -1.09 0.22 -10.02
N PHE A 32 -0.48 0.47 -8.85
CA PHE A 32 0.94 0.83 -8.75
C PHE A 32 1.85 -0.33 -9.20
N ASP A 33 1.61 -1.55 -8.67
CA ASP A 33 2.40 -2.73 -9.05
C ASP A 33 2.26 -3.02 -10.56
N ASP A 34 1.04 -2.94 -11.11
CA ASP A 34 0.75 -3.14 -12.53
C ASP A 34 1.48 -2.09 -13.39
N ARG A 35 1.48 -0.83 -12.97
CA ARG A 35 2.15 0.28 -13.68
C ARG A 35 3.67 0.14 -13.71
N HIS A 36 4.26 -0.30 -12.59
CA HIS A 36 5.72 -0.39 -12.43
C HIS A 36 6.27 -1.80 -12.71
N GLY A 37 5.44 -2.74 -13.18
CA GLY A 37 5.87 -4.11 -13.49
C GLY A 37 6.30 -4.92 -12.25
N LEU A 38 5.75 -4.60 -11.07
CA LEU A 38 6.08 -5.22 -9.78
C LEU A 38 5.10 -6.35 -9.40
N GLY A 39 4.28 -6.79 -10.36
CA GLY A 39 3.05 -7.55 -10.16
C GLY A 39 3.17 -8.98 -9.66
N GLU A 40 4.35 -9.62 -9.73
CA GLU A 40 4.51 -11.00 -9.26
C GLU A 40 4.83 -11.07 -7.77
N PRO A 41 3.94 -11.66 -6.94
CA PRO A 41 4.33 -12.08 -5.60
C PRO A 41 5.37 -13.17 -5.74
N SER A 42 6.59 -12.91 -5.27
CA SER A 42 7.60 -13.96 -5.16
C SER A 42 7.03 -15.07 -4.27
N PRO A 43 6.98 -16.33 -4.73
CA PRO A 43 6.28 -17.43 -4.07
C PRO A 43 6.83 -17.79 -2.66
N HIS A 44 7.89 -17.11 -2.21
CA HIS A 44 8.62 -17.43 -0.99
C HIS A 44 8.62 -16.32 0.07
N VAL A 45 7.97 -15.16 -0.16
CA VAL A 45 8.16 -13.98 0.73
C VAL A 45 6.85 -13.27 1.08
N GLY A 46 6.18 -13.72 2.14
CA GLY A 46 5.18 -12.94 2.90
C GLY A 46 4.13 -12.17 2.07
N ARG A 47 3.55 -11.11 2.66
CA ARG A 47 2.77 -10.11 1.92
C ARG A 47 3.73 -9.01 1.47
N PRO A 48 3.85 -8.69 0.16
CA PRO A 48 4.85 -7.73 -0.33
C PRO A 48 4.58 -6.30 0.10
N TRP A 49 3.35 -5.98 0.51
CA TRP A 49 2.97 -4.66 1.00
C TRP A 49 2.57 -4.71 2.47
N VAL A 50 2.90 -3.64 3.19
CA VAL A 50 2.49 -3.42 4.58
C VAL A 50 1.86 -2.04 4.68
N ALA A 51 0.67 -1.96 5.27
CA ALA A 51 -0.08 -0.74 5.55
C ALA A 51 -0.31 -0.64 7.06
N VAL A 52 0.28 0.36 7.71
CA VAL A 52 0.18 0.62 9.15
C VAL A 52 -0.61 1.91 9.36
N LYS A 53 -1.65 1.84 10.20
CA LYS A 53 -2.34 3.01 10.72
C LYS A 53 -1.98 3.16 12.18
N HIS A 54 -1.38 4.29 12.52
CA HIS A 54 -1.09 4.65 13.89
C HIS A 54 -1.90 5.88 14.29
N ASP A 55 -2.86 5.67 15.18
CA ASP A 55 -3.60 6.75 15.83
C ASP A 55 -2.83 7.19 17.09
N MET A 56 -2.44 8.46 17.14
CA MET A 56 -1.92 9.14 18.33
C MET A 56 -2.97 10.14 18.83
N GLU A 57 -2.89 10.56 20.10
CA GLU A 57 -3.92 11.36 20.79
C GLU A 57 -4.47 12.56 19.99
N ALA A 58 -3.65 13.21 19.16
CA ALA A 58 -4.06 14.35 18.32
C ALA A 58 -3.85 14.15 16.82
N ARG A 59 -3.36 12.99 16.36
CA ARG A 59 -3.01 12.79 14.94
C ARG A 59 -3.05 11.32 14.52
N THR A 60 -3.56 11.07 13.32
CA THR A 60 -3.40 9.79 12.64
C THR A 60 -2.25 9.89 11.66
N ILE A 61 -1.38 8.88 11.63
CA ILE A 61 -0.35 8.73 10.62
C ILE A 61 -0.51 7.36 9.96
N LEU A 62 -0.60 7.38 8.64
CA LEU A 62 -0.66 6.19 7.80
C LEU A 62 0.69 5.98 7.13
N PHE A 63 1.17 4.73 7.12
CA PHE A 63 2.37 4.32 6.42
C PHE A 63 2.05 3.15 5.50
N VAL A 64 2.48 3.22 4.25
CA VAL A 64 2.32 2.13 3.27
C VAL A 64 3.65 1.88 2.60
N SER A 65 4.15 0.65 2.66
CA SER A 65 5.47 0.29 2.16
C SER A 65 5.42 -1.04 1.42
N ARG A 66 6.26 -1.17 0.39
CA ARG A 66 6.50 -2.42 -0.32
C ARG A 66 7.87 -2.97 0.05
N THR A 67 8.00 -4.28 0.18
CA THR A 67 9.29 -4.96 0.28
C THR A 67 10.21 -4.53 -0.87
N GLY A 68 11.43 -4.12 -0.52
CA GLY A 68 12.43 -3.62 -1.48
C GLY A 68 12.39 -2.10 -1.71
N MET A 69 11.34 -1.39 -1.28
CA MET A 69 11.32 0.07 -1.33
C MET A 69 12.06 0.69 -0.15
N LYS A 70 12.91 1.69 -0.42
CA LYS A 70 13.72 2.36 0.61
C LYS A 70 12.90 3.26 1.53
N ARG A 71 11.75 3.77 1.07
CA ARG A 71 10.92 4.70 1.82
C ARG A 71 9.44 4.32 1.72
N PRO A 72 8.69 4.38 2.82
CA PRO A 72 7.24 4.23 2.78
C PRO A 72 6.58 5.48 2.18
N PHE A 73 5.38 5.30 1.65
CA PHE A 73 4.41 6.37 1.47
C PHE A 73 3.80 6.69 2.84
N SER A 74 3.68 7.98 3.16
CA SER A 74 3.11 8.43 4.44
C SER A 74 2.15 9.59 4.24
N GLY A 75 1.07 9.61 5.03
CA GLY A 75 0.05 10.66 4.98
C GLY A 75 -0.86 10.60 6.20
N ALA A 76 -1.68 11.62 6.38
CA ALA A 76 -2.70 11.67 7.42
C ALA A 76 -3.99 10.93 7.01
N THR A 77 -4.22 10.80 5.70
CA THR A 77 -5.43 10.20 5.15
C THR A 77 -5.15 9.13 4.09
N VAL A 78 -6.11 8.24 3.88
CA VAL A 78 -6.03 7.21 2.84
C VAL A 78 -5.94 7.84 1.46
N ASP A 79 -6.61 8.98 1.26
CA ASP A 79 -6.62 9.69 -0.01
C ASP A 79 -5.24 10.27 -0.36
N GLU A 80 -4.52 10.81 0.62
CA GLU A 80 -3.12 11.24 0.43
C GLU A 80 -2.23 10.07 0.01
N ILE A 81 -2.34 8.93 0.67
CA ILE A 81 -1.57 7.73 0.32
C ILE A 81 -1.90 7.27 -1.11
N ILE A 82 -3.18 7.24 -1.48
CA ILE A 82 -3.60 6.86 -2.82
C ILE A 82 -3.05 7.84 -3.86
N ALA A 83 -3.10 9.14 -3.59
CA ALA A 83 -2.53 10.15 -4.48
C ALA A 83 -1.02 9.95 -4.67
N LEU A 84 -0.30 9.60 -3.60
CA LEU A 84 1.13 9.29 -3.69
C LEU A 84 1.40 8.02 -4.51
N LEU A 85 0.64 6.95 -4.29
CA LEU A 85 0.72 5.71 -5.09
C LEU A 85 0.31 5.92 -6.56
N GLN A 86 -0.47 6.95 -6.85
CA GLN A 86 -0.87 7.30 -8.21
C GLN A 86 0.11 8.26 -8.88
N SER A 87 0.99 8.91 -8.12
CA SER A 87 2.03 9.77 -8.68
C SER A 87 3.11 8.93 -9.37
N ASP A 88 3.70 9.44 -10.45
CA ASP A 88 4.82 8.78 -11.14
C ASP A 88 6.14 8.84 -10.37
N SER A 89 6.16 9.49 -9.20
CA SER A 89 7.33 9.62 -8.37
C SER A 89 7.42 8.44 -7.40
N LEU A 90 8.34 7.51 -7.68
CA LEU A 90 8.77 6.56 -6.65
C LEU A 90 9.40 7.33 -5.49
N PRO A 91 9.03 7.05 -4.22
CA PRO A 91 9.59 7.75 -3.08
C PRO A 91 11.10 7.52 -3.02
N GLY A 92 11.86 8.58 -3.36
CA GLY A 92 13.33 8.55 -3.44
C GLY A 92 13.93 8.68 -4.85
N GLN A 93 13.13 8.85 -5.91
CA GLN A 93 13.65 9.40 -7.16
C GLN A 93 13.51 10.94 -7.15
N PRO A 94 14.54 11.69 -7.59
CA PRO A 94 14.39 13.12 -7.80
C PRO A 94 13.31 13.36 -8.86
N LEU A 95 12.46 14.36 -8.65
CA LEU A 95 11.60 14.91 -9.69
C LEU A 95 12.54 15.39 -10.81
N LEU A 96 12.50 14.73 -11.96
CA LEU A 96 13.19 15.17 -13.18
C LEU A 96 12.37 16.26 -13.86
#